data_AF-A0A6A5DHU2-F1
#
_entry.id   AF-A0A6A5DHU2-F1
#
_cell.length_a   1.000
_cell.length_b   1.000
_cell.length_c   1.000
_cell.angle_alpha   90.00
_cell.angle_beta   90.00
_cell.angle_gamma   90.00
#
_symmetry.space_group_name_H-M   'P 1'
#
loop_
_entity.id
_entity.type
_entity.pdbx_description
1 polymer ?
#
loop_
_entity_poly.entity_id
_entity_poly.type
_entity_poly.pdbx_seq_one_letter_code
_entity_poly.pdbx_strand_id
1 'polypeptide(L)'
;MMYMAQFLLVISLIIININYNLSLNCYSCLLCPDPFDPSSRLVHNDSNCQWCAKLEVPHYFNPIRQCTPKCDFEYFSETYPKLTYHCCQNNYCNKSIKKNPIIIHHILLITIIIIYLFHYL
;
A
#
# COMPACT_ATOMS: atom_id res chain seq x y z
N MET A 1 32.25 2.30 16.63
CA MET A 1 30.98 1.54 16.45
C MET A 1 29.73 2.33 16.83
N MET A 2 29.79 3.34 17.71
CA MET A 2 28.62 4.09 18.21
C MET A 2 27.81 4.84 17.13
N TYR A 3 28.45 5.30 16.05
CA TYR A 3 27.79 6.07 14.98
C TYR A 3 27.22 5.24 13.83
N MET A 4 27.63 3.97 13.69
CA MET A 4 27.21 3.13 12.55
C MET A 4 25.74 2.68 12.68
N ALA A 5 25.30 2.37 13.90
CA ALA A 5 23.90 2.05 14.18
C ALA A 5 22.99 3.27 13.95
N GLN A 6 23.44 4.47 14.32
CA GLN A 6 22.74 5.72 14.06
C GLN A 6 22.64 5.99 12.55
N PHE A 7 23.72 5.77 11.79
CA PHE A 7 23.71 5.87 10.33
C PHE A 7 22.73 4.89 9.67
N LEU A 8 22.72 3.63 10.10
CA LEU A 8 21.79 2.61 9.58
C LEU A 8 20.33 2.95 9.90
N LEU A 9 20.06 3.48 11.09
CA LEU A 9 18.72 3.89 11.50
C LEU A 9 18.23 5.10 10.67
N VAL A 10 19.11 6.07 10.43
CA VAL A 10 18.83 7.22 9.55
C VAL A 10 18.58 6.76 8.11
N ILE A 11 19.40 5.86 7.56
CA ILE A 11 19.21 5.31 6.20
C ILE A 11 17.88 4.55 6.11
N SER A 12 17.52 3.78 7.14
CA SER A 12 16.24 3.06 7.18
C SER A 12 15.05 4.02 7.22
N LEU A 13 15.13 5.09 8.04
CA LEU A 13 14.13 6.16 8.06
C LEU A 13 14.02 6.88 6.71
N ILE A 14 15.15 7.14 6.04
CA ILE A 14 15.19 7.74 4.71
C ILE A 14 14.53 6.82 3.68
N ILE A 15 14.83 5.52 3.67
CA ILE A 15 14.20 4.55 2.75
C ILE A 15 12.68 4.46 3.00
N ILE A 16 12.27 4.41 4.26
CA ILE A 16 10.84 4.44 4.63
C ILE A 16 10.20 5.71 4.09
N ASN A 17 10.84 6.88 4.26
CA ASN A 17 10.32 8.17 3.82
C ASN A 17 10.30 8.33 2.28
N ILE A 18 11.32 7.84 1.57
CA ILE A 18 11.36 7.86 0.10
C ILE A 18 10.21 7.02 -0.49
N ASN A 19 9.84 5.92 0.18
CA ASN A 19 8.70 5.10 -0.24
C ASN A 19 7.35 5.84 -0.18
N TYR A 20 7.23 6.90 0.64
CA TYR A 20 6.04 7.76 0.68
C TYR A 20 5.98 8.80 -0.44
N ASN A 21 7.08 9.05 -1.15
CA ASN A 21 7.19 10.10 -2.17
C ASN A 21 7.15 9.57 -3.61
N LEU A 22 6.91 8.28 -3.79
CA LEU A 22 6.69 7.69 -5.12
C LEU A 22 5.26 8.01 -5.57
N SER A 23 5.16 8.85 -6.59
CA SER A 23 3.93 9.00 -7.38
C SER A 23 3.64 7.66 -8.07
N LEU A 24 2.49 7.07 -7.74
CA LEU A 24 2.04 5.79 -8.29
C LEU A 24 0.86 6.01 -9.25
N ASN A 25 0.69 5.07 -10.17
CA ASN A 25 -0.52 4.96 -10.98
C ASN A 25 -1.42 3.84 -10.43
N CYS A 26 -2.73 4.06 -10.33
CA CYS A 26 -3.68 3.12 -9.77
C CYS A 26 -4.88 2.93 -10.70
N TYR A 27 -5.55 1.77 -10.61
CA TYR A 27 -6.88 1.63 -11.21
C TYR A 27 -7.94 2.24 -10.30
N SER A 28 -8.89 2.96 -10.88
CA SER A 28 -10.00 3.58 -10.16
C SER A 28 -11.34 3.26 -10.81
N CYS A 29 -12.31 2.84 -10.00
CA CYS A 29 -13.68 2.51 -10.41
C CYS A 29 -14.58 2.38 -9.18
N LEU A 30 -15.80 2.94 -9.25
CA LEU A 30 -16.81 2.79 -8.19
C LEU A 30 -17.53 1.43 -8.26
N LEU A 31 -17.83 0.97 -9.46
CA LEU A 31 -18.44 -0.34 -9.73
C LEU A 31 -17.51 -1.12 -10.64
N CYS A 32 -16.39 -1.58 -10.07
CA CYS A 32 -15.39 -2.28 -10.86
C CYS A 32 -15.98 -3.57 -11.43
N PRO A 33 -15.72 -3.91 -12.71
CA PRO A 33 -16.17 -5.18 -13.28
C PRO A 33 -15.69 -6.36 -12.42
N ASP A 34 -16.51 -7.41 -12.34
CA ASP A 34 -16.16 -8.66 -11.68
C ASP A 34 -16.48 -9.83 -12.65
N PRO A 35 -15.47 -10.55 -13.19
CA PRO A 35 -14.04 -10.42 -12.90
C PRO A 35 -13.45 -9.08 -13.36
N PHE A 36 -12.41 -8.62 -12.67
CA PHE A 36 -11.80 -7.34 -12.99
C PHE A 36 -11.12 -7.32 -14.36
N ASP A 37 -11.59 -6.41 -15.21
CA ASP A 37 -11.00 -6.09 -16.50
C ASP A 37 -10.51 -4.62 -16.52
N PRO A 38 -9.20 -4.37 -16.61
CA PRO A 38 -8.64 -3.02 -16.71
C PRO A 38 -8.99 -2.31 -18.03
N SER A 39 -9.44 -3.06 -19.04
CA SER A 39 -9.84 -2.51 -20.35
C SER A 39 -11.31 -2.04 -20.36
N SER A 40 -12.04 -2.32 -19.28
CA SER A 40 -13.43 -1.91 -19.14
C SER A 40 -13.56 -0.39 -19.12
N ARG A 41 -14.61 0.13 -19.76
CA ARG A 41 -14.92 1.57 -19.78
C ARG A 41 -15.21 2.16 -18.39
N LEU A 42 -15.51 1.30 -17.42
CA LEU A 42 -15.77 1.69 -16.04
C LEU A 42 -14.48 1.92 -15.24
N VAL A 43 -13.32 1.53 -15.78
CA VAL A 43 -12.03 1.60 -15.12
C VAL A 43 -11.23 2.78 -15.67
N HIS A 44 -10.72 3.59 -14.76
CA HIS A 44 -9.84 4.71 -15.05
C HIS A 44 -8.46 4.47 -14.45
N ASN A 45 -7.45 5.15 -15.02
CA ASN A 45 -6.09 5.14 -14.50
C ASN A 45 -5.83 6.50 -13.86
N ASP A 46 -5.69 6.49 -12.54
CA ASP A 46 -5.30 7.68 -11.79
C ASP A 46 -3.79 7.68 -11.60
N SER A 47 -3.19 8.87 -11.67
CA SER A 47 -1.75 9.09 -11.50
C SER A 47 -1.49 9.98 -10.29
N ASN A 48 -0.24 10.02 -9.82
CA ASN A 48 0.14 10.78 -8.62
C ASN A 48 -0.54 10.30 -7.33
N CYS A 49 -0.77 8.99 -7.25
CA CYS A 49 -1.33 8.32 -6.09
C CYS A 49 -0.26 8.01 -5.05
N GLN A 50 -0.62 8.13 -3.76
CA GLN A 50 0.21 7.63 -2.65
C GLN A 50 -0.08 6.15 -2.35
N TRP A 51 -1.33 5.73 -2.52
CA TRP A 51 -1.78 4.35 -2.32
C TRP A 51 -2.81 3.96 -3.37
N CYS A 52 -2.74 2.71 -3.82
CA CYS A 52 -3.81 2.09 -4.58
C CYS A 52 -4.65 1.22 -3.65
N ALA A 53 -5.94 1.53 -3.52
CA ALA A 53 -6.86 0.78 -2.68
C ALA A 53 -7.84 -0.08 -3.50
N LYS A 54 -8.29 -1.17 -2.89
CA LYS A 54 -9.48 -1.94 -3.24
C LYS A 54 -10.36 -2.01 -1.99
N LEU A 55 -11.61 -1.59 -2.11
CA LEU A 55 -12.60 -1.61 -1.04
C LEU A 55 -13.71 -2.61 -1.35
N GLU A 56 -14.09 -3.35 -0.33
CA GLU A 56 -15.23 -4.27 -0.33
C GLU A 56 -16.24 -3.70 0.67
N VAL A 57 -17.27 -3.03 0.15
CA VAL A 57 -18.31 -2.40 0.95
C VAL A 57 -19.50 -3.36 1.03
N PRO A 58 -20.03 -3.66 2.23
CA PRO A 58 -21.23 -4.47 2.37
C PRO A 58 -22.37 -3.88 1.54
N HIS A 59 -23.16 -4.75 0.89
CA HIS A 59 -24.26 -4.41 -0.01
C HIS A 59 -23.88 -3.86 -1.39
N TYR A 60 -22.59 -3.63 -1.67
CA TYR A 60 -22.12 -3.39 -3.03
C TYR A 60 -21.80 -4.73 -3.68
N PHE A 61 -22.36 -4.97 -4.87
CA PHE A 61 -22.08 -6.20 -5.64
C PHE A 61 -20.65 -6.24 -6.16
N ASN A 62 -20.07 -5.07 -6.43
CA ASN A 62 -18.77 -4.92 -7.05
C ASN A 62 -17.82 -4.18 -6.12
N PRO A 63 -16.54 -4.58 -6.07
CA PRO A 63 -15.55 -3.85 -5.29
C PRO A 63 -15.30 -2.47 -5.89
N ILE A 64 -14.91 -1.53 -5.03
CA ILE A 64 -14.43 -0.21 -5.42
C ILE A 64 -12.91 -0.27 -5.51
N ARG A 65 -12.32 0.45 -6.46
CA ARG A 65 -10.87 0.68 -6.50
C ARG A 65 -10.63 2.16 -6.62
N GLN A 66 -9.63 2.67 -5.91
CA GLN A 66 -9.35 4.10 -5.92
C GLN A 66 -7.89 4.40 -5.57
N CYS A 67 -7.41 5.48 -6.16
CA CYS A 67 -6.28 6.26 -5.69
C CYS A 67 -6.64 6.93 -4.36
N THR A 68 -5.76 6.86 -3.36
CA THR A 68 -6.03 7.46 -2.04
C THR A 68 -4.78 8.04 -1.38
N PRO A 69 -4.88 9.16 -0.64
CA PRO A 69 -3.78 9.72 0.13
C PRO A 69 -3.46 8.89 1.39
N LYS A 70 -4.47 8.19 1.94
CA LYS A 70 -4.33 7.41 3.17
C LYS A 70 -4.83 5.98 2.98
N CYS A 71 -4.23 5.06 3.73
CA CYS A 71 -4.65 3.67 3.79
C CYS A 71 -4.93 3.25 5.23
N ASP A 72 -6.04 3.75 5.78
CA ASP A 72 -6.50 3.40 7.11
C ASP A 72 -8.03 3.38 7.15
N PHE A 73 -8.57 2.69 8.17
CA PHE A 73 -10.01 2.56 8.33
C PHE A 73 -10.69 3.91 8.58
N GLU A 74 -10.08 4.77 9.39
CA GLU A 74 -10.64 6.07 9.78
C GLU A 74 -10.97 6.91 8.55
N TYR A 75 -10.01 7.03 7.62
CA TYR A 75 -10.18 7.74 6.36
C TYR A 75 -11.33 7.18 5.51
N PHE A 76 -11.41 5.86 5.33
CA PHE A 76 -12.47 5.26 4.52
C PHE A 76 -13.84 5.27 5.22
N SER A 77 -13.86 5.23 6.56
CA SER A 77 -15.08 5.15 7.36
C SER A 77 -15.92 6.43 7.29
N GLU A 78 -15.32 7.57 6.95
CA GLU A 78 -16.02 8.83 6.69
C GLU A 78 -17.04 8.68 5.54
N THR A 79 -16.74 7.85 4.54
CA THR A 79 -17.61 7.60 3.38
C THR A 79 -18.33 6.26 3.47
N TYR A 80 -17.65 5.21 3.95
CA TYR A 80 -18.15 3.85 4.02
C TYR A 80 -18.06 3.33 5.46
N PRO A 81 -19.11 3.50 6.29
CA PRO A 81 -19.05 3.20 7.73
C PRO A 81 -18.68 1.74 8.08
N LYS A 82 -18.90 0.83 7.13
CA LYS A 82 -18.44 -0.56 7.19
C LYS A 82 -17.79 -0.89 5.87
N LEU A 83 -16.56 -1.37 5.89
CA LEU A 83 -15.85 -1.86 4.71
C LEU A 83 -14.74 -2.84 5.10
N THR A 84 -14.27 -3.62 4.13
CA THR A 84 -12.94 -4.20 4.15
C THR A 84 -12.10 -3.47 3.10
N TYR A 85 -10.85 -3.13 3.42
CA TYR A 85 -9.95 -2.46 2.49
C TYR A 85 -8.63 -3.21 2.38
N HIS A 86 -8.02 -3.09 1.21
CA HIS A 86 -6.63 -3.47 1.02
C HIS A 86 -5.94 -2.41 0.17
N CYS A 87 -4.75 -2.00 0.58
CA CYS A 87 -3.92 -1.08 -0.19
C CYS A 87 -2.57 -1.67 -0.56
N CYS A 88 -1.94 -1.08 -1.55
CA CYS A 88 -0.61 -1.42 -2.00
C CYS A 88 0.07 -0.19 -2.60
N GLN A 89 1.40 -0.21 -2.66
CA GLN A 89 2.24 0.92 -3.10
C GLN A 89 3.10 0.52 -4.30
N ASN A 90 2.47 0.05 -5.38
CA ASN A 90 3.12 -0.31 -6.63
C ASN A 90 2.20 0.10 -7.79
N ASN A 91 2.77 0.45 -8.94
CA ASN A 91 1.96 0.82 -10.11
C ASN A 91 0.94 -0.27 -10.45
N TYR A 92 -0.33 0.11 -10.54
CA TYR A 92 -1.46 -0.73 -10.90
C TYR A 92 -1.64 -1.98 -10.02
N CYS A 93 -1.09 -1.96 -8.80
CA CYS A 93 -1.06 -3.11 -7.92
C CYS A 93 -2.45 -3.53 -7.43
N ASN A 94 -3.42 -2.62 -7.47
CA ASN A 94 -4.80 -2.91 -7.10
C ASN A 94 -5.57 -3.76 -8.15
N LYS A 95 -4.89 -4.27 -9.19
CA LYS A 95 -5.43 -5.21 -10.19
C LYS A 95 -5.89 -6.55 -9.60
N SER A 96 -4.97 -7.21 -8.90
CA SER A 96 -5.07 -8.60 -8.42
C SER A 96 -4.47 -8.66 -7.04
N ILE A 97 -5.06 -7.93 -6.10
CA ILE A 97 -4.59 -7.99 -4.73
C ILE A 97 -4.88 -9.39 -4.17
N LYS A 98 -3.84 -10.23 -4.17
CA LYS A 98 -3.70 -11.31 -3.21
C LYS A 98 -3.27 -10.67 -1.89
N LYS A 99 -3.97 -11.01 -0.79
CA LYS A 99 -3.59 -10.63 0.58
C LYS A 99 -2.14 -11.04 0.81
N ASN A 100 -1.20 -10.12 0.70
CA ASN A 100 0.18 -10.36 1.09
C ASN A 100 0.75 -9.09 1.72
N PRO A 101 0.55 -8.89 3.03
CA PRO A 101 1.27 -7.88 3.81
C PRO A 101 2.74 -8.27 4.05
N ILE A 102 3.36 -9.02 3.12
CA ILE A 102 4.59 -9.78 3.36
C ILE A 102 5.85 -8.94 3.10
N ILE A 103 5.79 -7.93 2.23
CA ILE A 103 7.00 -7.19 1.82
C ILE A 103 7.51 -6.25 2.93
N ILE A 104 6.63 -5.55 3.65
CA ILE A 104 7.01 -4.63 4.73
C ILE A 104 7.59 -5.41 5.93
N HIS A 105 7.02 -6.57 6.25
CA HIS A 105 7.53 -7.40 7.35
C HIS A 105 8.93 -7.97 7.05
N HIS A 106 9.23 -8.37 5.82
CA HIS A 106 10.56 -8.90 5.50
C HIS A 106 11.66 -7.84 5.57
N ILE A 107 11.39 -6.61 5.11
CA ILE A 107 12.38 -5.53 5.16
C ILE A 107 12.71 -5.14 6.61
N LEU A 108 11.68 -5.00 7.46
CA LEU A 108 11.86 -4.73 8.89
C LEU A 108 12.60 -5.86 9.62
N LEU A 109 12.28 -7.12 9.30
CA LEU A 109 12.93 -8.29 9.89
C LEU A 109 14.42 -8.34 9.54
N ILE A 110 14.78 -8.06 8.28
CA ILE A 110 16.18 -8.04 7.82
C ILE A 110 16.97 -6.92 8.53
N THR A 111 16.39 -5.73 8.69
CA THR A 111 17.05 -4.65 9.43
C THR A 111 17.30 -4.98 10.90
N ILE A 112 16.36 -5.66 11.57
CA ILE A 112 16.54 -6.10 12.98
C ILE A 112 17.64 -7.15 13.08
N ILE A 113 17.69 -8.11 12.15
CA ILE A 113 18.72 -9.16 12.12
C ILE A 113 20.11 -8.55 11.93
N ILE A 114 20.27 -7.57 11.05
CA ILE A 114 21.56 -6.89 10.82
C ILE A 114 22.01 -6.15 12.09
N ILE A 115 21.10 -5.45 12.77
CA ILE A 115 21.41 -4.74 14.03
C ILE A 115 21.80 -5.73 15.13
N TYR A 116 21.08 -6.85 15.26
CA TYR A 116 21.39 -7.90 16.23
C TYR A 116 22.78 -8.50 16.01
N LEU A 117 23.09 -8.86 14.76
CA LEU A 117 24.40 -9.40 14.39
C LEU A 117 25.54 -8.41 14.63
N PHE A 118 25.33 -7.11 14.40
CA PHE A 118 26.34 -6.07 14.64
C PHE A 118 26.55 -5.68 16.11
N HIS A 119 25.62 -6.05 17.01
CA HIS A 119 25.71 -5.70 18.43
C HIS A 119 26.32 -6.82 19.29
N TYR A 120 26.28 -8.07 18.80
CA TYR A 120 26.73 -9.26 19.51
C TYR A 120 27.96 -9.96 18.89
N LEU A 121 28.41 -9.54 17.69
CA LEU A 121 29.75 -9.81 17.14
C LEU A 121 30.61 -8.55 17.26
#